data_AF-A0A9P7F7I0-F1
#
_entry.id   AF-A0A9P7F7I0-F1
#
_cell.length_a   1.000
_cell.length_b   1.000
_cell.length_c   1.000
_cell.angle_alpha   90.00
_cell.angle_beta   90.00
_cell.angle_gamma   90.00
#
_symmetry.space_group_name_H-M   'P 1'
#
loop_
_entity.id
_entity.type
_entity.pdbx_description
1 polymer ?
#
loop_
_entity_poly.entity_id
_entity_poly.type
_entity_poly.pdbx_seq_one_letter_code
_entity_poly.pdbx_strand_id
1 'polypeptide(L)'
;MTVVSNDPSWWPYVNFSILFSYWIVAAGIVVVYDWLLTLAQEIDLIWTQRWSLVTVLYLVTRYVGIPYSVAIILQYITWVSLTDAG
;
A
#
# COMPACT_ATOMS: atom_id res chain seq x y z
N MET A 1 19.18 -0.12 4.37
CA MET A 1 20.13 -0.63 5.39
C MET A 1 19.32 -1.12 6.55
N THR A 2 19.42 -2.41 6.82
CA THR A 2 18.90 -2.98 8.05
C THR A 2 19.61 -2.28 9.21
N VAL A 3 18.85 -1.69 10.14
CA VAL A 3 19.42 -1.11 11.36
C VAL A 3 20.02 -2.26 12.17
N VAL A 4 21.31 -2.51 11.99
CA VAL A 4 22.05 -3.46 12.83
C VAL A 4 22.45 -2.71 14.08
N SER A 5 21.58 -2.77 15.10
CA SER A 5 21.92 -2.25 16.41
C SER A 5 23.00 -3.12 17.04
N ASN A 6 24.10 -2.50 17.50
CA ASN A 6 25.13 -3.17 18.30
C ASN A 6 24.61 -3.59 19.69
N ASP A 7 23.48 -3.03 20.13
CA ASP A 7 22.82 -3.39 21.38
C ASP A 7 21.70 -4.43 21.11
N PRO A 8 21.82 -5.67 21.66
CA PRO A 8 20.86 -6.75 21.46
C PRO A 8 19.43 -6.45 21.91
N SER A 9 19.24 -5.49 22.82
CA SER A 9 17.90 -5.12 23.31
C SER A 9 16.99 -4.55 22.21
N TRP A 10 17.57 -4.03 21.13
CA TRP A 10 16.84 -3.45 19.99
C TRP A 10 16.47 -4.47 18.91
N TRP A 11 17.09 -5.66 18.91
CA TRP A 11 16.90 -6.66 17.86
C TRP A 11 15.44 -7.10 17.67
N PRO A 12 14.61 -7.27 18.72
CA PRO A 12 13.20 -7.60 18.54
C PRO A 12 12.44 -6.52 17.74
N TYR A 13 12.71 -5.24 18.01
CA TYR A 13 12.07 -4.11 17.34
C TYR A 13 12.51 -3.99 15.88
N VAL A 14 13.80 -4.20 15.60
CA VAL A 14 14.34 -4.22 14.24
C VAL A 14 13.71 -5.38 13.44
N ASN A 15 13.67 -6.58 14.00
CA ASN A 15 13.11 -7.75 13.32
C ASN A 15 11.60 -7.56 13.03
N PHE A 16 10.86 -7.01 13.98
CA PHE A 16 9.46 -6.65 13.78
C PHE A 16 9.29 -5.64 12.64
N SER A 17 10.13 -4.60 12.61
CA SER A 17 10.06 -3.56 11.57
C SER A 17 10.34 -4.11 10.18
N ILE A 18 11.36 -4.97 10.04
CA ILE A 18 11.69 -5.63 8.77
C ILE A 18 10.53 -6.52 8.30
N LEU A 19 9.99 -7.35 9.20
CA LEU A 19 8.86 -8.23 8.88
C LEU A 19 7.62 -7.43 8.45
N PHE A 20 7.36 -6.33 9.14
CA PHE A 20 6.26 -5.43 8.81
C PHE A 20 6.45 -4.77 7.44
N SER A 21 7.67 -4.35 7.09
CA SER A 21 7.98 -3.81 5.75
C SER A 21 7.81 -4.83 4.63
N TYR A 22 8.12 -6.12 4.83
CA TYR A 22 7.80 -7.13 3.82
C TYR A 22 6.29 -7.36 3.70
N TRP A 23 5.61 -7.42 4.85
CA TRP A 23 4.17 -7.63 4.90
C TRP A 23 3.40 -6.48 4.23
N ILE A 24 3.80 -5.23 4.42
CA ILE A 24 3.13 -4.07 3.80
C ILE A 24 3.24 -4.10 2.27
N VAL A 25 4.38 -4.55 1.72
CA VAL A 25 4.58 -4.67 0.27
C VAL A 25 3.71 -5.79 -0.29
N ALA A 26 3.67 -6.94 0.39
CA ALA A 26 2.78 -8.04 0.02
C ALA A 26 1.30 -7.62 0.06
N ALA A 27 0.87 -6.93 1.11
CA ALA A 27 -0.48 -6.38 1.22
C ALA A 27 -0.78 -5.36 0.11
N GLY A 28 0.19 -4.52 -0.24
CA GLY A 28 0.09 -3.58 -1.36
C GLY A 28 -0.15 -4.27 -2.70
N ILE A 29 0.55 -5.37 -2.98
CA ILE A 29 0.34 -6.17 -4.19
C ILE A 29 -1.08 -6.73 -4.23
N VAL A 30 -1.60 -7.22 -3.11
CA VAL A 30 -2.98 -7.74 -3.01
C VAL A 30 -4.01 -6.64 -3.31
N VAL A 31 -3.81 -5.42 -2.79
CA VAL A 31 -4.69 -4.27 -3.07
C VAL A 31 -4.67 -3.91 -4.56
N VAL A 32 -3.49 -3.88 -5.19
CA VAL A 32 -3.37 -3.62 -6.64
C VAL A 32 -4.05 -4.71 -7.45
N TYR A 33 -3.90 -5.97 -7.03
CA TYR A 33 -4.52 -7.11 -7.70
C TYR A 33 -6.05 -7.05 -7.63
N ASP A 34 -6.62 -6.79 -6.45
CA ASP A 34 -8.07 -6.62 -6.27
C ASP A 34 -8.63 -5.46 -7.14
N TRP A 35 -7.87 -4.36 -7.20
CA TRP A 35 -8.21 -3.23 -8.07
C TRP A 35 -8.22 -3.63 -9.55
N LEU A 36 -7.17 -4.29 -10.05
CA LEU A 36 -7.08 -4.73 -11.44
C LEU A 36 -8.23 -5.69 -11.81
N LEU A 37 -8.58 -6.60 -10.91
CA LEU A 37 -9.65 -7.58 -11.15
C LEU A 37 -11.02 -6.92 -11.33
N THR A 38 -11.27 -5.86 -10.58
CA THR A 38 -12.57 -5.17 -10.55
C THR A 38 -12.66 -4.00 -11.53
N LEU A 39 -11.53 -3.44 -11.96
CA LEU A 39 -11.45 -2.32 -12.89
C LEU A 39 -12.16 -2.60 -14.22
N ALA A 40 -12.00 -3.81 -14.77
CA ALA A 40 -12.68 -4.21 -16.00
C ALA A 40 -14.20 -4.10 -15.87
N GLN A 41 -14.74 -4.58 -14.74
CA GLN A 41 -16.17 -4.48 -14.46
C GLN A 41 -16.62 -3.04 -14.19
N GLU A 42 -15.79 -2.24 -13.53
CA GLU A 42 -16.09 -0.83 -13.30
C GLU A 42 -16.19 -0.05 -14.60
N ILE A 43 -15.29 -0.26 -15.57
CA ILE A 43 -15.37 0.43 -16.87
C ILE A 43 -16.71 0.13 -17.55
N ASP A 44 -17.09 -1.14 -17.61
CA ASP A 44 -18.33 -1.54 -18.27
C ASP A 44 -19.58 -1.04 -17.52
N LEU A 45 -19.62 -1.14 -16.19
CA LEU A 45 -20.81 -0.87 -15.38
C LEU A 45 -20.94 0.58 -14.89
N ILE A 46 -19.82 1.27 -14.66
CA ILE A 46 -19.81 2.62 -14.07
C ILE A 46 -19.52 3.66 -15.14
N TRP A 47 -18.48 3.46 -15.96
CA TRP A 47 -18.04 4.48 -16.91
C TRP A 47 -18.98 4.60 -18.12
N THR A 48 -19.64 3.50 -18.48
CA THR A 48 -20.57 3.45 -19.63
C THR A 48 -22.02 3.82 -19.24
N GLN A 49 -22.33 3.86 -17.93
CA GLN A 49 -23.69 4.06 -17.43
C GLN A 49 -23.94 5.50 -16.96
N ARG A 50 -25.21 5.84 -16.68
CA ARG A 50 -25.57 7.17 -16.16
C ARG A 50 -25.04 7.35 -14.74
N TRP A 51 -24.29 8.42 -14.52
CA TRP A 51 -23.67 8.71 -13.24
C TRP A 51 -24.73 9.04 -12.20
N SER A 52 -24.79 8.24 -11.13
CA SER A 52 -25.60 8.51 -9.95
C SER A 52 -24.72 9.05 -8.82
N LEU A 53 -25.31 9.75 -7.86
CA LEU A 53 -24.63 10.16 -6.62
C LEU A 53 -23.96 8.98 -5.90
N VAL A 54 -24.60 7.80 -5.92
CA VAL A 54 -24.05 6.58 -5.32
C VAL A 54 -22.77 6.14 -6.04
N THR A 55 -22.75 6.26 -7.37
CA THR A 55 -21.60 5.95 -8.21
C THR A 55 -20.42 6.88 -7.91
N VAL A 56 -20.69 8.18 -7.74
CA VAL A 56 -19.67 9.17 -7.36
C VAL A 56 -19.12 8.89 -5.97
N LEU A 57 -20.00 8.61 -5.00
CA LEU A 57 -19.59 8.23 -3.63
C LEU A 57 -18.70 6.99 -3.64
N TYR A 58 -19.05 5.99 -4.44
CA TYR A 58 -18.25 4.79 -4.62
C TYR A 58 -16.87 5.10 -5.21
N LEU A 59 -16.80 5.86 -6.30
CA LEU A 59 -15.55 6.25 -6.94
C LEU A 59 -14.66 7.05 -5.98
N VAL A 60 -15.19 8.04 -5.26
CA VAL A 60 -14.42 8.81 -4.28
C VAL A 60 -13.82 7.89 -3.21
N THR A 61 -14.64 7.03 -2.62
CA THR A 61 -14.18 6.12 -1.55
C THR A 61 -13.10 5.17 -2.09
N ARG A 62 -13.29 4.68 -3.31
CA ARG A 62 -12.37 3.71 -3.92
C ARG A 62 -11.04 4.34 -4.33
N TYR A 63 -11.08 5.48 -5.00
CA TYR A 63 -9.87 6.15 -5.49
C TYR A 63 -9.13 6.94 -4.42
N VAL A 64 -9.72 7.22 -3.25
CA VAL A 64 -9.02 7.77 -2.07
C VAL A 64 -8.23 6.69 -1.34
N GLY A 65 -8.70 5.44 -1.34
CA GLY A 65 -7.99 4.31 -0.72
C GLY A 65 -6.64 3.99 -1.40
N ILE A 66 -6.54 4.22 -2.72
CA ILE A 66 -5.32 3.97 -3.51
C ILE A 66 -4.15 4.87 -3.07
N PRO A 67 -4.23 6.22 -3.07
CA PRO A 67 -3.15 7.09 -2.64
C PRO A 67 -2.81 6.88 -1.15
N TYR A 68 -3.80 6.55 -0.31
CA TYR A 68 -3.54 6.17 1.08
C TYR A 68 -2.67 4.91 1.18
N SER A 69 -3.01 3.87 0.41
CA SER A 69 -2.23 2.62 0.37
C SER A 69 -0.82 2.86 -0.17
N VAL A 70 -0.68 3.66 -1.23
CA VAL A 70 0.62 4.04 -1.82
C VAL A 70 1.46 4.84 -0.82
N ALA A 71 0.87 5.81 -0.12
CA ALA A 71 1.58 6.60 0.89
C ALA A 71 2.12 5.73 2.02
N ILE A 72 1.30 4.78 2.50
CA ILE A 72 1.72 3.79 3.51
C ILE A 72 2.90 2.96 2.99
N ILE A 73 2.78 2.36 1.80
CA ILE A 73 3.85 1.53 1.23
C ILE A 73 5.14 2.34 1.06
N LEU A 74 5.05 3.57 0.54
CA LEU A 74 6.20 4.46 0.38
C LEU A 74 6.83 4.81 1.72
N GLN A 75 6.05 5.10 2.76
CA GLN A 75 6.54 5.40 4.10
C GLN A 75 7.34 4.21 4.66
N TYR A 76 6.80 3.00 4.60
CA TYR A 76 7.47 1.81 5.15
C TYR A 76 8.64 1.30 4.28
N ILE A 77 8.62 1.53 2.95
CA ILE A 77 9.76 1.25 2.06
C ILE A 77 10.90 2.26 2.30
N THR A 78 10.61 3.55 2.45
CA THR A 78 11.64 4.58 2.63
C THR A 78 12.40 4.41 3.94
N TRP A 79 11.76 3.90 4.99
CA TRP A 79 12.45 3.44 6.21
C TRP A 79 13.49 2.35 5.95
N VAL A 80 13.29 1.50 4.94
CA VAL A 80 14.23 0.43 4.58
C VAL A 80 15.31 0.92 3.61
N SER A 81 14.99 1.84 2.69
CA SER A 81 15.82 2.15 1.51
C SER A 81 16.75 3.38 1.64
N LEU A 82 16.51 4.33 2.56
CA LEU A 82 17.33 5.57 2.64
C LEU A 82 18.72 5.36 3.26
N THR A 83 18.99 4.18 3.77
CA THR A 83 20.21 3.92 4.54
C THR A 83 21.25 3.14 3.73
N ASP A 84 20.95 2.65 2.51
CA ASP A 84 21.90 1.87 1.67
C ASP A 84 22.84 2.73 0.80
N ALA A 85 22.83 4.06 0.97
CA ALA A 85 23.80 4.96 0.34
C ALA A 85 24.85 5.40 1.37
N GLY A 86 25.86 4.56 1.58
CA GLY A 86 27.01 4.84 2.45
C GLY A 86 28.02 3.71 2.44
#